data_AF-A0AAP9K9M2-F1
#
_entry.id   AF-A0AAP9K9M2-F1
#
_cell.length_a   1.000
_cell.length_b   1.000
_cell.length_c   1.000
_cell.angle_alpha   90.00
_cell.angle_beta   90.00
_cell.angle_gamma   90.00
#
_symmetry.space_group_name_H-M   'P 1'
#
loop_
_entity.id
_entity.type
_entity.pdbx_description
1 polymer ?
#
loop_
_entity_poly.entity_id
_entity_poly.type
_entity_poly.pdbx_seq_one_letter_code
_entity_poly.pdbx_strand_id
1 'polypeptide(L)'
;MKHKLFMAAITAAFLLPVQPAFAASDDECAIWLCLPTGFPSGCSGAKKAFVKRIKKFKPPLPSFTSCLFSGDVPIGTPLNDTDMFARDGRAAYIPPRVECVKWETGKDWSRCSKTEVRPSQIIKDQSCHVNHKEGTSSPKYCSHTISYVETFQDGEQYGEIYYFDNAGNTYIEGSAEH
;
A
#
# COMPACT_ATOMS: atom_id res chain seq x y z
N MET A 1 54.92 -45.48 25.00
CA MET A 1 55.07 -45.20 23.55
C MET A 1 53.91 -45.90 22.84
N LYS A 2 52.92 -45.31 22.18
CA LYS A 2 52.75 -44.00 21.52
C LYS A 2 51.25 -43.65 21.60
N HIS A 3 50.92 -42.45 22.08
CA HIS A 3 49.56 -41.91 21.94
C HIS A 3 49.35 -41.48 20.49
N LYS A 4 48.27 -41.94 19.86
CA LYS A 4 47.79 -41.35 18.59
C LYS A 4 46.45 -40.68 18.86
N LEU A 5 46.52 -39.36 19.01
CA LEU A 5 45.38 -38.46 18.89
C LEU A 5 44.78 -38.59 17.49
N PHE A 6 43.50 -38.90 17.41
CA PHE A 6 42.69 -38.65 16.22
C PHE A 6 41.78 -37.46 16.53
N MET A 7 42.19 -36.29 16.02
CA MET A 7 41.35 -35.10 15.88
C MET A 7 40.25 -35.43 14.86
N ALA A 8 39.01 -35.59 15.32
CA ALA A 8 37.84 -35.61 14.45
C ALA A 8 37.41 -34.15 14.22
N ALA A 9 37.76 -33.60 13.05
CA ALA A 9 37.27 -32.30 12.62
C ALA A 9 35.79 -32.44 12.19
N ILE A 10 34.88 -31.93 13.03
CA ILE A 10 33.46 -31.80 12.70
C ILE A 10 33.31 -30.54 11.82
N THR A 11 33.48 -30.69 10.52
CA THR A 11 33.01 -29.69 9.54
C THR A 11 31.53 -29.93 9.29
N ALA A 12 30.69 -29.36 10.15
CA ALA A 12 29.25 -29.25 9.90
C ALA A 12 29.04 -28.19 8.81
N ALA A 13 28.92 -28.63 7.56
CA ALA A 13 28.44 -27.80 6.47
C ALA A 13 26.96 -27.46 6.76
N PHE A 14 26.72 -26.26 7.26
CA PHE A 14 25.39 -25.67 7.33
C PHE A 14 24.89 -25.46 5.88
N LEU A 15 24.15 -26.45 5.37
CA LEU A 15 23.28 -26.29 4.21
C LEU A 15 22.14 -25.36 4.63
N LEU A 16 22.35 -24.05 4.48
CA LEU A 16 21.24 -23.10 4.52
C LEU A 16 20.29 -23.47 3.36
N PRO A 17 18.99 -23.69 3.62
CA PRO A 17 18.04 -23.87 2.55
C PRO A 17 18.03 -22.59 1.70
N VAL A 18 18.51 -22.69 0.46
CA VAL A 18 18.28 -21.68 -0.57
C VAL A 18 16.78 -21.57 -0.70
N GLN A 19 16.21 -20.49 -0.17
CA GLN A 19 14.79 -20.23 -0.33
C GLN A 19 14.53 -20.08 -1.83
N PRO A 20 13.58 -20.83 -2.41
CA PRO A 20 13.23 -20.64 -3.80
C PRO A 20 12.80 -19.19 -3.99
N ALA A 21 13.53 -18.46 -4.83
CA ALA A 21 13.09 -17.19 -5.36
C ALA A 21 11.85 -17.47 -6.22
N PHE A 22 10.67 -17.32 -5.64
CA PHE A 22 9.43 -17.36 -6.42
C PHE A 22 9.46 -16.14 -7.35
N ALA A 23 9.73 -16.38 -8.64
CA ALA A 23 9.48 -15.38 -9.65
C ALA A 23 8.03 -14.90 -9.50
N ALA A 24 7.82 -13.59 -9.45
CA ALA A 24 6.48 -13.03 -9.43
C ALA A 24 5.79 -13.42 -10.74
N SER A 25 4.49 -13.73 -10.70
CA SER A 25 3.75 -14.00 -11.94
C SER A 25 3.62 -12.72 -12.77
N ASP A 26 3.37 -12.84 -14.07
CA ASP A 26 3.13 -11.69 -14.96
C ASP A 26 2.08 -10.71 -14.39
N ASP A 27 0.98 -11.25 -13.83
CA ASP A 27 -0.05 -10.44 -13.15
C ASP A 27 0.47 -9.71 -11.90
N GLU A 28 1.41 -10.29 -11.13
CA GLU A 28 2.01 -9.63 -9.98
C GLU A 28 2.98 -8.53 -10.42
N CYS A 29 3.73 -8.77 -11.50
CA CYS A 29 4.63 -7.78 -12.06
C CYS A 29 3.91 -6.62 -12.73
N ALA A 30 2.78 -6.89 -13.38
CA ALA A 30 1.92 -5.87 -13.97
C ALA A 30 1.36 -4.89 -12.92
N ILE A 31 1.39 -5.21 -11.62
CA ILE A 31 1.00 -4.28 -10.55
C ILE A 31 1.84 -2.99 -10.62
N TRP A 32 3.14 -3.08 -10.95
CA TRP A 32 4.03 -1.91 -11.07
C TRP A 32 3.57 -0.90 -12.13
N LEU A 33 2.89 -1.36 -13.18
CA LEU A 33 2.40 -0.51 -14.26
C LEU A 33 0.95 -0.06 -14.02
N CYS A 34 0.14 -0.93 -13.42
CA CYS A 34 -1.29 -0.73 -13.25
C CYS A 34 -1.67 0.05 -11.98
N LEU A 35 -0.92 -0.10 -10.89
CA LEU A 35 -1.23 0.56 -9.62
C LEU A 35 -1.10 2.09 -9.67
N PRO A 36 -0.05 2.67 -10.27
CA PRO A 36 0.12 4.14 -10.36
C PRO A 36 -1.01 4.85 -11.12
N THR A 37 -1.76 4.11 -11.93
CA THR A 37 -2.88 4.61 -12.74
C THR A 37 -4.24 4.19 -12.18
N GLY A 38 -4.28 3.57 -11.00
CA GLY A 38 -5.51 3.17 -10.34
C GLY A 38 -6.17 1.90 -10.88
N PHE A 39 -5.44 1.05 -11.60
CA PHE A 39 -5.92 -0.16 -12.28
C PHE A 39 -7.01 0.13 -13.34
N PRO A 40 -6.66 0.80 -14.46
CA PRO A 40 -7.59 1.08 -15.55
C PRO A 40 -8.04 -0.20 -16.28
N SER A 41 -8.86 -0.05 -17.31
CA SER A 41 -9.23 -1.18 -18.19
C SER A 41 -7.99 -1.91 -18.70
N GLY A 42 -8.04 -3.25 -18.69
CA GLY A 42 -6.89 -4.12 -19.02
C GLY A 42 -6.04 -4.55 -17.81
N CYS A 43 -6.18 -3.90 -16.65
CA CYS A 43 -5.42 -4.23 -15.44
C CYS A 43 -6.13 -5.18 -14.46
N SER A 44 -7.13 -5.94 -14.92
CA SER A 44 -7.96 -6.79 -14.03
C SER A 44 -7.16 -7.94 -13.40
N GLY A 45 -6.23 -8.55 -14.14
CA GLY A 45 -5.30 -9.56 -13.63
C GLY A 45 -4.41 -9.01 -12.52
N ALA A 46 -3.78 -7.86 -12.78
CA ALA A 46 -2.97 -7.13 -11.80
C ALA A 46 -3.76 -6.74 -10.56
N LYS A 47 -4.98 -6.21 -10.70
CA LYS A 47 -5.85 -5.86 -9.56
C LYS A 47 -6.17 -7.09 -8.72
N LYS A 48 -6.48 -8.22 -9.35
CA LYS A 48 -6.74 -9.49 -8.64
C LYS A 48 -5.49 -9.99 -7.90
N ALA A 49 -4.32 -9.90 -8.52
CA ALA A 49 -3.05 -10.26 -7.91
C ALA A 49 -2.73 -9.35 -6.70
N PHE A 50 -2.87 -8.04 -6.86
CA PHE A 50 -2.73 -7.06 -5.79
C PHE A 50 -3.63 -7.39 -4.59
N VAL A 51 -4.95 -7.54 -4.81
CA VAL A 51 -5.90 -7.88 -3.74
C VAL A 51 -5.53 -9.21 -3.07
N LYS A 52 -5.09 -10.20 -3.84
CA LYS A 52 -4.62 -11.49 -3.30
C LYS A 52 -3.38 -11.34 -2.42
N ARG A 53 -2.45 -10.45 -2.74
CA ARG A 53 -1.27 -10.15 -1.92
C ARG A 53 -1.68 -9.51 -0.59
N ILE A 54 -2.55 -8.49 -0.63
CA ILE A 54 -3.08 -7.81 0.57
C ILE A 54 -3.80 -8.80 1.49
N LYS A 55 -4.70 -9.63 0.93
CA LYS A 55 -5.41 -10.67 1.71
C LYS A 55 -4.50 -11.74 2.30
N LYS A 56 -3.29 -11.90 1.75
CA LYS A 56 -2.25 -12.82 2.25
C LYS A 56 -1.22 -12.11 3.14
N PHE A 57 -1.46 -10.86 3.52
CA PHE A 57 -0.54 -10.04 4.32
C PHE A 57 0.88 -9.96 3.70
N LYS A 58 0.96 -10.00 2.37
CA LYS A 58 2.19 -9.74 1.63
C LYS A 58 2.32 -8.24 1.33
N PRO A 59 3.55 -7.74 1.09
CA PRO A 59 3.74 -6.40 0.57
C PRO A 59 2.88 -6.14 -0.68
N PRO A 60 2.31 -4.94 -0.84
CA PRO A 60 1.34 -4.68 -1.91
C PRO A 60 1.88 -4.95 -3.32
N LEU A 61 3.17 -4.67 -3.53
CA LEU A 61 3.90 -4.99 -4.76
C LEU A 61 4.89 -6.13 -4.49
N PRO A 62 5.19 -6.97 -5.50
CA PRO A 62 6.38 -7.82 -5.44
C PRO A 62 7.64 -6.97 -5.43
N SER A 63 8.78 -7.55 -5.04
CA SER A 63 10.06 -6.87 -5.25
C SER A 63 10.26 -6.62 -6.74
N PHE A 64 10.69 -5.41 -7.11
CA PHE A 64 10.86 -5.06 -8.52
C PHE A 64 11.84 -6.00 -9.24
N THR A 65 12.92 -6.40 -8.58
CA THR A 65 13.90 -7.37 -9.12
C THR A 65 13.29 -8.72 -9.50
N SER A 66 12.21 -9.16 -8.85
CA SER A 66 11.51 -10.41 -9.23
C SER A 66 10.70 -10.29 -10.51
N CYS A 67 10.55 -9.07 -11.02
CA CYS A 67 9.85 -8.71 -12.25
C CYS A 67 10.78 -8.23 -13.36
N LEU A 68 12.07 -8.09 -13.07
CA LEU A 68 13.08 -7.91 -14.10
C LEU A 68 13.24 -9.26 -14.82
N PHE A 69 12.99 -9.28 -16.13
CA PHE A 69 13.19 -10.48 -16.94
C PHE A 69 14.66 -10.89 -16.89
N SER A 70 14.94 -12.11 -16.44
CA SER A 70 16.23 -12.79 -16.63
C SER A 70 16.34 -13.37 -18.06
N GLY A 71 16.00 -12.57 -19.08
CA GLY A 71 16.17 -12.94 -20.49
C GLY A 71 17.42 -12.26 -21.05
N ASP A 72 18.18 -12.97 -21.90
CA ASP A 72 19.37 -12.44 -22.56
C ASP A 72 19.07 -11.11 -23.27
N VAL A 73 19.49 -10.01 -22.67
CA VAL A 73 19.39 -8.68 -23.28
C VAL A 73 20.44 -8.60 -24.39
N PRO A 74 20.09 -8.23 -25.64
CA PRO A 74 21.06 -8.05 -26.70
C PRO A 74 22.18 -7.09 -26.28
N ILE A 75 23.43 -7.51 -26.47
CA ILE A 75 24.63 -6.72 -26.20
C ILE A 75 24.50 -5.38 -26.96
N GLY A 76 24.40 -4.28 -26.22
CA GLY A 76 24.25 -2.93 -26.77
C GLY A 76 22.95 -2.22 -26.42
N THR A 77 22.02 -2.88 -25.72
CA THR A 77 20.87 -2.19 -25.11
C THR A 77 21.38 -1.45 -23.88
N PRO A 78 21.22 -0.12 -23.77
CA PRO A 78 21.49 0.55 -22.51
C PRO A 78 20.53 -0.05 -21.48
N LEU A 79 21.07 -0.83 -20.55
CA LEU A 79 20.45 -1.08 -19.26
C LEU A 79 20.43 0.27 -18.56
N ASN A 80 19.48 1.13 -18.94
CA ASN A 80 19.08 2.17 -18.02
C ASN A 80 18.51 1.39 -16.84
N ASP A 81 19.31 1.24 -15.79
CA ASP A 81 18.92 0.75 -14.47
C ASP A 81 17.81 1.68 -13.98
N THR A 82 16.59 1.48 -14.49
CA THR A 82 15.43 2.22 -14.04
C THR A 82 15.16 1.78 -12.62
N ASP A 83 15.45 2.66 -11.67
CA ASP A 83 15.26 2.38 -10.25
C ASP A 83 13.78 2.49 -9.94
N MET A 84 13.07 1.36 -9.94
CA MET A 84 11.68 1.30 -9.50
C MET A 84 11.59 0.73 -8.09
N PHE A 85 11.01 1.51 -7.20
CA PHE A 85 10.71 1.09 -5.83
C PHE A 85 9.36 1.64 -5.37
N ALA A 86 8.85 1.07 -4.28
CA ALA A 86 7.56 1.45 -3.72
C ALA A 86 7.72 1.68 -2.23
N ARG A 87 6.95 2.64 -1.71
CA ARG A 87 6.80 2.89 -0.29
C ARG A 87 5.35 2.67 0.07
N ASP A 88 5.11 1.85 1.08
CA ASP A 88 3.77 1.63 1.62
C ASP A 88 3.67 2.10 3.07
N GLY A 89 2.46 2.49 3.46
CA GLY A 89 2.19 3.04 4.78
C GLY A 89 0.72 3.01 5.14
N ARG A 90 0.37 3.67 6.25
CA ARG A 90 -0.99 3.75 6.77
C ARG A 90 -1.49 5.19 6.69
N ALA A 91 -2.79 5.35 6.47
CA ALA A 91 -3.44 6.65 6.45
C ALA A 91 -4.79 6.61 7.18
N ALA A 92 -5.19 7.75 7.75
CA ALA A 92 -6.49 7.89 8.38
C ALA A 92 -7.49 8.34 7.32
N TYR A 93 -8.59 7.61 7.17
CA TYR A 93 -9.67 7.97 6.27
C TYR A 93 -10.74 8.76 7.01
N ILE A 94 -11.05 9.94 6.51
CA ILE A 94 -12.21 10.74 6.91
C ILE A 94 -13.22 10.65 5.77
N PRO A 95 -14.38 10.00 5.99
CA PRO A 95 -15.38 9.85 4.94
C PRO A 95 -16.03 11.19 4.59
N PRO A 96 -16.65 11.30 3.39
CA PRO A 96 -17.49 12.43 3.04
C PRO A 96 -18.59 12.59 4.10
N ARG A 97 -18.88 13.82 4.49
CA ARG A 97 -19.78 14.07 5.62
C ARG A 97 -20.48 15.41 5.49
N VAL A 98 -21.72 15.44 5.93
CA VAL A 98 -22.51 16.67 5.97
C VAL A 98 -22.12 17.46 7.21
N GLU A 99 -21.67 18.70 7.01
CA GLU A 99 -21.41 19.65 8.08
C GLU A 99 -22.43 20.78 8.07
N CYS A 100 -22.80 21.23 9.27
CA CYS A 100 -23.48 22.50 9.39
C CYS A 100 -22.49 23.65 9.20
N VAL A 101 -22.70 24.47 8.17
CA VAL A 101 -21.87 25.64 7.88
C VAL A 101 -22.51 26.95 8.31
N LYS A 102 -23.82 26.94 8.59
CA LYS A 102 -24.55 28.10 9.12
C LYS A 102 -25.52 27.66 10.21
N TRP A 103 -25.36 28.29 11.37
CA TRP A 103 -26.25 28.14 12.51
C TRP A 103 -27.16 29.36 12.61
N GLU A 104 -28.43 29.13 12.86
CA GLU A 104 -29.36 30.15 13.35
C GLU A 104 -29.54 29.96 14.84
N THR A 105 -29.40 31.04 15.61
CA THR A 105 -29.49 31.03 17.06
C THR A 105 -30.58 31.99 17.53
N GLY A 106 -31.44 31.49 18.41
CA GLY A 106 -32.36 32.29 19.22
C GLY A 106 -31.90 32.36 20.68
N LYS A 107 -32.79 32.82 21.56
CA LYS A 107 -32.47 32.99 23.00
C LYS A 107 -32.05 31.68 23.68
N ASP A 108 -32.74 30.59 23.37
CA ASP A 108 -32.55 29.26 24.00
C ASP A 108 -32.50 28.11 22.99
N TRP A 109 -32.32 28.41 21.70
CA TRP A 109 -32.26 27.37 20.66
C TRP A 109 -31.18 27.68 19.63
N SER A 110 -30.59 26.61 19.07
CA SER A 110 -29.77 26.68 17.87
C SER A 110 -30.26 25.62 16.88
N ARG A 111 -30.32 25.97 15.60
CA ARG A 111 -30.60 25.00 14.54
C ARG A 111 -29.64 25.22 13.40
N CYS A 112 -29.27 24.13 12.74
CA CYS A 112 -28.53 24.24 11.51
C CYS A 112 -29.46 24.79 10.41
N SER A 113 -29.10 25.92 9.82
CA SER A 113 -29.87 26.56 8.75
C SER A 113 -29.28 26.28 7.36
N LYS A 114 -28.00 25.91 7.28
CA LYS A 114 -27.35 25.50 6.04
C LYS A 114 -26.33 24.41 6.30
N THR A 115 -26.42 23.34 5.52
CA THR A 115 -25.44 22.27 5.50
C THR A 115 -24.63 22.28 4.21
N GLU A 116 -23.40 21.79 4.27
CA GLU A 116 -22.54 21.53 3.12
C GLU A 116 -21.89 20.16 3.24
N VAL A 117 -21.62 19.52 2.10
CA VAL A 117 -20.86 18.27 2.06
C VAL A 117 -19.38 18.62 2.15
N ARG A 118 -18.70 18.10 3.17
CA ARG A 118 -17.24 18.02 3.17
C ARG A 118 -16.85 16.74 2.45
N PRO A 119 -16.01 16.82 1.41
CA PRO A 119 -15.55 15.64 0.72
C PRO A 119 -14.65 14.79 1.62
N SER A 120 -14.39 13.55 1.21
CA SER A 120 -13.44 12.66 1.86
C SER A 120 -12.06 13.30 1.97
N GLN A 121 -11.35 12.97 3.04
CA GLN A 121 -9.96 13.41 3.27
C GLN A 121 -9.14 12.20 3.67
N ILE A 122 -7.88 12.20 3.26
CA ILE A 122 -6.93 11.13 3.58
C ILE A 122 -5.68 11.74 4.21
N ILE A 123 -5.44 11.42 5.48
CA ILE A 123 -4.28 11.92 6.21
C ILE A 123 -3.20 10.82 6.19
N LYS A 124 -2.20 10.98 5.32
CA LYS A 124 -1.05 10.08 5.21
C LYS A 124 -0.26 10.00 6.52
N ASP A 125 0.37 8.85 6.72
CA ASP A 125 1.27 8.55 7.84
C ASP A 125 0.63 8.70 9.23
N GLN A 126 -0.70 8.62 9.28
CA GLN A 126 -1.48 8.67 10.51
C GLN A 126 -2.48 7.54 10.54
N SER A 127 -2.67 6.92 11.71
CA SER A 127 -3.76 5.95 11.92
C SER A 127 -4.97 6.63 12.54
N CYS A 128 -6.16 6.13 12.21
CA CYS A 128 -7.40 6.54 12.83
C CYS A 128 -7.62 5.77 14.14
N HIS A 129 -7.88 6.50 15.21
CA HIS A 129 -8.31 5.97 16.50
C HIS A 129 -9.75 6.39 16.77
N VAL A 130 -10.65 5.42 16.96
CA VAL A 130 -12.07 5.66 17.24
C VAL A 130 -12.39 5.24 18.68
N ASN A 131 -12.94 6.17 19.46
CA ASN A 131 -13.48 5.88 20.80
C ASN A 131 -15.00 5.75 20.71
N HIS A 132 -15.48 4.52 20.65
CA HIS A 132 -16.92 4.23 20.54
C HIS A 132 -17.72 4.62 21.79
N LYS A 133 -17.09 4.74 22.97
CA LYS A 133 -17.79 5.14 24.20
C LYS A 133 -18.12 6.62 24.20
N GLU A 134 -17.19 7.44 23.70
CA GLU A 134 -17.33 8.89 23.64
C GLU A 134 -17.88 9.38 22.29
N GLY A 135 -17.95 8.51 21.28
CA GLY A 135 -18.33 8.89 19.92
C GLY A 135 -17.31 9.81 19.26
N THR A 136 -16.04 9.77 19.70
CA THR A 136 -14.97 10.63 19.21
C THR A 136 -13.97 9.85 18.36
N SER A 137 -13.23 10.56 17.52
CA SER A 137 -12.12 9.98 16.76
C SER A 137 -10.95 10.94 16.62
N SER A 138 -9.76 10.36 16.44
CA SER A 138 -8.49 11.07 16.21
C SER A 138 -7.76 10.45 15.01
N PRO A 139 -7.54 11.17 13.90
CA PRO A 139 -8.01 12.53 13.59
C PRO A 139 -9.53 12.71 13.73
N LYS A 140 -9.96 13.95 13.99
CA LYS A 140 -11.38 14.27 14.11
C LYS A 140 -12.13 13.81 12.86
N TYR A 141 -13.25 13.12 13.08
CA TYR A 141 -14.11 12.56 12.02
C TYR A 141 -13.53 11.38 11.25
N CYS A 142 -12.33 10.90 11.58
CA CYS A 142 -11.83 9.69 10.94
C CYS A 142 -12.74 8.49 11.31
N SER A 143 -12.94 7.59 10.37
CA SER A 143 -13.76 6.38 10.57
C SER A 143 -12.91 5.13 10.73
N HIS A 144 -11.82 5.02 9.97
CA HIS A 144 -10.93 3.86 10.00
C HIS A 144 -9.56 4.18 9.42
N THR A 145 -8.63 3.25 9.61
CA THR A 145 -7.30 3.32 9.02
C THR A 145 -7.28 2.52 7.72
N ILE A 146 -6.78 3.13 6.66
CA ILE A 146 -6.50 2.52 5.37
C ILE A 146 -4.98 2.41 5.17
N SER A 147 -4.56 1.74 4.10
CA SER A 147 -3.17 1.66 3.66
C SER A 147 -2.99 2.49 2.39
N TYR A 148 -1.75 2.85 2.08
CA TYR A 148 -1.40 3.51 0.84
C TYR A 148 -0.13 2.91 0.24
N VAL A 149 0.03 3.08 -1.07
CA VAL A 149 1.28 2.82 -1.79
C VAL A 149 1.63 4.02 -2.64
N GLU A 150 2.91 4.40 -2.58
CA GLU A 150 3.57 5.31 -3.49
C GLU A 150 4.57 4.53 -4.33
N THR A 151 4.56 4.76 -5.64
CA THR A 151 5.49 4.17 -6.61
C THR A 151 6.46 5.23 -7.08
N PHE A 152 7.72 4.85 -7.25
CA PHE A 152 8.79 5.73 -7.68
C PHE A 152 9.51 5.12 -8.87
N GLN A 153 9.95 5.98 -9.78
CA GLN A 153 10.80 5.65 -10.91
C GLN A 153 11.91 6.68 -10.96
N ASP A 154 13.17 6.22 -10.93
CA ASP A 154 14.36 7.07 -10.98
C ASP A 154 14.38 8.14 -9.86
N GLY A 155 13.86 7.77 -8.70
CA GLY A 155 13.77 8.63 -7.51
C GLY A 155 12.59 9.61 -7.50
N GLU A 156 11.85 9.75 -8.60
CA GLU A 156 10.67 10.60 -8.70
C GLU A 156 9.38 9.79 -8.50
N GLN A 157 8.33 10.43 -7.98
CA GLN A 157 7.04 9.75 -7.82
C GLN A 157 6.43 9.45 -9.20
N TYR A 158 6.19 8.17 -9.45
CA TYR A 158 5.57 7.67 -10.67
C TYR A 158 4.09 7.41 -10.40
N GLY A 159 3.23 8.25 -10.98
CA GLY A 159 1.77 8.17 -10.88
C GLY A 159 1.18 8.55 -9.51
N GLU A 160 -0.10 8.22 -9.33
CA GLU A 160 -0.90 8.62 -8.18
C GLU A 160 -0.67 7.72 -6.96
N ILE A 161 -0.85 8.28 -5.77
CA ILE A 161 -0.84 7.49 -4.53
C ILE A 161 -2.08 6.59 -4.50
N TYR A 162 -1.86 5.30 -4.30
CA TYR A 162 -2.95 4.33 -4.29
C TYR A 162 -3.39 4.00 -2.86
N TYR A 163 -4.61 4.40 -2.49
CA TYR A 163 -5.17 4.15 -1.16
C TYR A 163 -6.16 2.98 -1.15
N PHE A 164 -6.04 2.11 -0.16
CA PHE A 164 -6.85 0.88 -0.09
C PHE A 164 -7.04 0.33 1.33
N ASP A 165 -8.09 -0.47 1.54
CA ASP A 165 -8.27 -1.23 2.78
C ASP A 165 -7.81 -2.70 2.65
N ASN A 166 -7.91 -3.46 3.74
CA ASN A 166 -7.51 -4.87 3.77
C ASN A 166 -8.35 -5.78 2.85
N ALA A 167 -9.54 -5.34 2.42
CA ALA A 167 -10.34 -6.05 1.42
C ALA A 167 -9.88 -5.73 -0.02
N GLY A 168 -9.07 -4.68 -0.19
CA GLY A 168 -8.58 -4.18 -1.46
C GLY A 168 -9.49 -3.15 -2.11
N ASN A 169 -10.47 -2.61 -1.38
CA ASN A 169 -11.31 -1.51 -1.85
C ASN A 169 -10.48 -0.24 -1.95
N THR A 170 -10.70 0.53 -3.01
CA THR A 170 -9.97 1.76 -3.29
C THR A 170 -10.62 2.95 -2.59
N TYR A 171 -9.80 3.91 -2.13
CA TYR A 171 -10.28 5.17 -1.56
C TYR A 171 -9.71 6.34 -2.36
N ILE A 172 -10.56 7.33 -2.63
CA ILE A 172 -10.20 8.52 -3.40
C ILE A 172 -10.41 9.73 -2.48
N GLU A 173 -9.39 10.57 -2.36
CA GLU A 173 -9.49 11.84 -1.65
C GLU A 173 -10.33 12.82 -2.45
N GLY A 174 -11.14 13.65 -1.78
CA GLY A 174 -12.00 14.62 -2.46
C GLY A 174 -13.34 14.05 -2.96
N SER A 175 -13.64 12.77 -2.71
CA SER A 175 -14.94 12.18 -3.06
C SER A 175 -16.06 12.84 -2.24
N ALA A 176 -17.17 13.19 -2.88
CA ALA A 176 -18.40 13.60 -2.20
C ALA A 176 -19.34 12.41 -1.92
N GLU A 177 -19.01 11.24 -2.46
CA GLU A 177 -19.82 10.03 -2.42
C GLU A 177 -19.14 8.93 -1.58
N HIS A 178 -19.96 8.09 -0.96
CA HIS A 178 -19.52 6.96 -0.15
C HIS A 178 -19.15 5.74 -0.99
#